data_AF-A0A919WQB1-F1
#
_entry.id   AF-A0A919WQB1-F1
#
_cell.length_a   1.000
_cell.length_b   1.000
_cell.length_c   1.000
_cell.angle_alpha   90.00
_cell.angle_beta   90.00
_cell.angle_gamma   90.00
#
_symmetry.space_group_name_H-M   'P 1'
#
loop_
_entity.id
_entity.type
_entity.pdbx_description
1 polymer ?
#
loop_
_entity_poly.entity_id
_entity_poly.type
_entity_poly.pdbx_seq_one_letter_code
_entity_poly.pdbx_strand_id
1 'polypeptide(L)'
;MLESLRRQLWETIYLNPVTIDELLENKEDEGYKEIDVIEEEHGVTVKLTFWDDEDLITSTYEFNAENFLQKALIIERQSETIIFDRNKRITELLKEIEFVKNQGMCKVNILTA
;
A
#
# COMPACT_ATOMS: atom_id res chain seq x y z
N MET A 1 -17.29 13.67 7.15
CA MET A 1 -16.61 12.43 7.59
C MET A 1 -16.77 11.31 6.58
N LEU A 2 -18.00 10.84 6.30
CA LEU A 2 -18.26 9.75 5.35
C LEU A 2 -17.70 10.01 3.93
N GLU A 3 -17.88 11.21 3.38
CA GLU A 3 -17.32 11.55 2.05
C GLU A 3 -15.79 11.52 2.02
N SER A 4 -15.13 11.87 3.13
CA SER A 4 -13.66 11.79 3.22
C SER A 4 -13.19 10.33 3.18
N LEU A 5 -13.90 9.43 3.88
CA LEU A 5 -13.60 7.99 3.84
C LEU A 5 -13.84 7.38 2.46
N ARG A 6 -14.91 7.79 1.78
CA ARG A 6 -15.18 7.37 0.39
C ARG A 6 -14.10 7.84 -0.57
N ARG A 7 -13.64 9.09 -0.42
CA ARG A 7 -12.53 9.62 -1.22
C ARG A 7 -11.26 8.82 -0.98
N GLN A 8 -10.89 8.57 0.27
CA GLN A 8 -9.72 7.75 0.61
C GLN A 8 -9.83 6.32 0.06
N LEU A 9 -11.02 5.72 0.07
CA LEU A 9 -11.25 4.40 -0.51
C LEU A 9 -11.04 4.44 -2.03
N TRP A 10 -11.60 5.44 -2.71
CA TRP A 10 -11.38 5.64 -4.14
C TRP A 10 -9.90 5.83 -4.47
N GLU A 11 -9.20 6.69 -3.71
CA GLU A 11 -7.77 6.92 -3.86
C GLU A 11 -6.98 5.61 -3.67
N THR A 12 -7.31 4.82 -2.65
CA THR A 12 -6.65 3.53 -2.37
C THR A 12 -6.94 2.47 -3.43
N ILE A 13 -8.07 2.53 -4.12
CA ILE A 13 -8.40 1.57 -5.19
C ILE A 13 -7.72 1.96 -6.50
N TYR A 14 -7.77 3.25 -6.86
CA TYR A 14 -7.48 3.69 -8.23
C TYR A 14 -6.18 4.47 -8.38
N LEU A 15 -5.59 4.99 -7.31
CA LEU A 15 -4.28 5.62 -7.39
C LEU A 15 -3.18 4.61 -7.11
N ASN A 16 -2.05 4.80 -7.77
CA ASN A 16 -0.85 4.01 -7.55
C ASN A 16 0.16 4.87 -6.78
N PRO A 17 0.54 4.50 -5.55
CA PRO A 17 1.48 5.28 -4.75
C PRO A 17 2.88 5.37 -5.37
N VAL A 18 3.27 4.32 -6.09
CA VAL A 18 4.52 4.23 -6.85
C VAL A 18 4.30 3.25 -8.00
N THR A 19 5.02 3.45 -9.10
CA THR A 19 5.01 2.61 -10.30
C THR A 19 6.33 1.84 -10.41
N ILE A 20 6.36 0.81 -11.26
CA ILE A 20 7.58 0.04 -11.51
C ILE A 20 8.67 0.94 -12.10
N ASP A 21 8.32 1.82 -13.04
CA ASP A 21 9.28 2.73 -13.69
C ASP A 21 9.93 3.68 -12.68
N GLU A 22 9.15 4.29 -11.78
CA GLU A 22 9.67 5.13 -10.68
C GLU A 22 10.62 4.35 -9.76
N LEU A 23 10.40 3.04 -9.55
CA LEU A 23 11.32 2.22 -8.78
C LEU A 23 12.62 1.94 -9.55
N LEU A 24 12.54 1.77 -10.87
CA LEU A 24 13.69 1.50 -11.73
C LEU A 24 14.61 2.71 -11.88
N GLU A 25 14.09 3.93 -11.76
CA GLU A 25 14.90 5.17 -11.75
C GLU A 25 15.94 5.17 -10.62
N ASN A 26 15.69 4.45 -9.52
CA ASN A 26 16.66 4.32 -8.42
C ASN A 26 17.96 3.60 -8.83
N LYS A 27 18.02 2.94 -10.00
CA LYS A 27 19.27 2.35 -10.53
C LYS A 27 20.35 3.39 -10.78
N GLU A 28 19.97 4.66 -10.95
CA GLU A 28 20.91 5.75 -11.19
C GLU A 28 21.55 6.30 -9.91
N ASP A 29 21.03 5.94 -8.74
CA ASP A 29 21.53 6.39 -7.43
C ASP A 29 22.63 5.46 -6.91
N GLU A 30 23.76 6.04 -6.51
CA GLU A 30 24.94 5.32 -5.98
C GLU A 30 24.65 4.52 -4.70
N GLY A 31 23.59 4.88 -3.96
CA GLY A 31 23.15 4.16 -2.77
C GLY A 31 22.49 2.80 -3.06
N TYR A 32 22.01 2.58 -4.28
CA TYR A 32 21.33 1.35 -4.68
C TYR A 32 22.32 0.35 -5.28
N LYS A 33 22.39 -0.85 -4.71
CA LYS A 33 23.27 -1.91 -5.18
C LYS A 33 22.64 -2.75 -6.28
N GLU A 34 21.37 -3.08 -6.10
CA GLU A 34 20.72 -4.11 -6.90
C GLU A 34 19.23 -3.81 -6.97
N ILE A 35 18.68 -4.00 -8.16
CA ILE A 35 17.26 -3.86 -8.43
C ILE A 35 16.84 -5.07 -9.26
N ASP A 36 16.14 -5.99 -8.62
CA ASP A 36 15.61 -7.20 -9.23
C ASP A 36 14.14 -6.99 -9.60
N VAL A 37 13.79 -7.42 -10.81
CA VAL A 37 12.41 -7.45 -11.29
C VAL A 37 12.08 -8.90 -11.58
N ILE A 38 11.09 -9.43 -10.87
CA ILE A 38 10.66 -10.82 -10.95
C ILE A 38 9.24 -10.81 -11.52
N GLU A 39 9.07 -11.34 -12.73
CA GLU A 39 7.75 -11.58 -13.30
C GLU A 39 7.14 -12.84 -12.67
N GLU A 40 5.89 -12.72 -12.21
CA GLU A 40 5.12 -13.79 -11.59
C GLU A 40 3.79 -13.98 -12.33
N GLU A 41 3.11 -15.11 -12.11
CA GLU A 41 1.84 -15.44 -12.80
C GLU A 41 0.76 -14.35 -12.62
N HIS A 42 0.81 -13.59 -11.52
CA HIS A 42 -0.21 -12.62 -11.14
C HIS A 42 0.29 -11.18 -11.06
N GLY A 43 1.51 -10.91 -11.54
CA GLY A 43 2.07 -9.56 -11.54
C GLY A 43 3.58 -9.54 -11.51
N VAL A 44 4.14 -8.54 -10.82
CA VAL A 44 5.58 -8.28 -10.80
C VAL A 44 6.02 -7.97 -9.38
N THR A 45 7.11 -8.59 -8.95
CA THR A 45 7.78 -8.25 -7.71
C THR A 45 9.07 -7.50 -8.03
N VAL A 46 9.20 -6.28 -7.50
CA VAL A 46 10.43 -5.49 -7.59
C VAL A 46 11.12 -5.50 -6.24
N LYS A 47 12.40 -5.89 -6.19
CA LYS A 47 13.23 -5.82 -5.00
C LYS A 47 14.33 -4.80 -5.20
N LEU A 48 14.46 -3.85 -4.29
CA LEU A 48 15.56 -2.90 -4.27
C LEU A 48 16.43 -3.21 -3.06
N THR A 49 17.73 -3.32 -3.28
CA THR A 49 18.73 -3.47 -2.22
C THR A 49 19.63 -2.24 -2.22
N PHE A 50 19.68 -1.53 -1.11
CA PHE A 50 20.41 -0.27 -0.97
C PHE A 50 21.06 -0.15 0.41
N TRP A 51 22.03 0.76 0.53
CA TRP A 51 22.64 1.11 1.81
C TRP A 51 21.90 2.28 2.47
N ASP A 52 21.66 2.17 3.77
CA ASP A 52 21.18 3.26 4.61
C ASP A 52 21.98 3.23 5.93
N ASP A 53 22.70 4.32 6.24
CA ASP A 53 23.56 4.44 7.44
C ASP A 53 24.40 3.17 7.79
N GLU A 54 25.08 2.60 6.79
CA GLU A 54 25.91 1.37 6.85
C GLU A 54 25.14 0.04 6.96
N ASP A 55 23.81 0.06 7.01
CA ASP A 55 22.96 -1.13 6.98
C ASP A 55 22.47 -1.43 5.56
N LEU A 56 22.50 -2.71 5.20
CA LEU A 56 21.96 -3.17 3.92
C LEU A 56 20.46 -3.39 4.08
N ILE A 57 19.67 -2.60 3.38
CA ILE A 57 18.22 -2.65 3.40
C ILE A 57 17.72 -3.29 2.10
N THR A 58 16.71 -4.16 2.22
CA THR A 58 15.97 -4.66 1.06
C THR A 58 14.52 -4.23 1.16
N SER A 59 14.06 -3.41 0.21
CA SER A 59 12.64 -3.12 0.02
C SER A 59 12.05 -4.01 -1.05
N THR A 60 10.85 -4.56 -0.81
CA THR A 60 10.11 -5.37 -1.79
C THR A 60 8.78 -4.72 -2.09
N TYR A 61 8.45 -4.64 -3.38
CA TYR A 61 7.22 -4.06 -3.91
C TYR A 61 6.52 -5.10 -4.79
N GLU A 62 5.30 -5.47 -4.42
CA GLU A 62 4.50 -6.45 -5.12
C GLU A 62 3.40 -5.72 -5.90
N PHE A 63 3.40 -5.87 -7.22
CA PHE A 63 2.43 -5.31 -8.16
C PHE A 63 1.54 -6.42 -8.71
N ASN A 64 0.26 -6.11 -8.96
CA ASN A 64 -0.62 -7.04 -9.67
C ASN A 64 -0.41 -6.98 -11.20
N ALA A 65 -1.12 -7.82 -11.95
CA ALA A 65 -1.07 -7.86 -13.42
C ALA A 65 -1.49 -6.55 -14.12
N GLU A 66 -2.14 -5.62 -13.40
CA GLU A 66 -2.50 -4.28 -13.89
C GLU A 66 -1.47 -3.21 -13.46
N ASN A 67 -0.32 -3.62 -12.92
CA ASN A 67 0.77 -2.78 -12.41
C ASN A 67 0.36 -1.88 -11.22
N PHE A 68 -0.70 -2.21 -10.49
CA PHE A 68 -1.02 -1.54 -9.22
C PHE A 68 -0.25 -2.17 -8.07
N LEU A 69 0.42 -1.33 -7.28
CA LEU A 69 1.09 -1.76 -6.05
C LEU A 69 0.07 -2.35 -5.08
N GLN A 70 0.28 -3.61 -4.68
CA GLN A 70 -0.53 -4.31 -3.69
C GLN A 70 0.10 -4.28 -2.31
N LYS A 71 1.41 -4.48 -2.24
CA LYS A 71 2.15 -4.55 -0.97
C LYS A 71 3.54 -3.93 -1.14
N ALA A 72 4.00 -3.21 -0.12
CA ALA A 72 5.39 -2.79 0.01
C ALA A 72 5.89 -3.08 1.42
N LEU A 73 7.09 -3.63 1.52
CA LEU A 73 7.74 -3.95 2.78
C LEU A 73 9.22 -3.61 2.72
N ILE A 74 9.81 -3.35 3.89
CA ILE A 74 11.25 -3.23 4.09
C ILE A 74 11.72 -4.35 5.00
N ILE A 75 12.84 -4.95 4.64
CA ILE A 75 13.59 -5.90 5.45
C ILE A 75 14.88 -5.20 5.88
N GLU A 76 14.99 -4.97 7.19
CA GLU A 76 16.16 -4.39 7.83
C GLU A 76 16.58 -5.32 8.99
N ARG A 77 17.86 -5.71 9.05
CA ARG A 77 18.40 -6.54 10.15
C ARG A 77 17.54 -7.78 10.49
N GLN A 78 17.01 -8.46 9.44
CA GLN A 78 16.11 -9.62 9.52
C GLN A 78 14.68 -9.33 10.02
N SER A 79 14.32 -8.08 10.26
CA SER A 79 12.97 -7.66 10.60
C SER A 79 12.23 -7.18 9.35
N GLU A 80 11.04 -7.73 9.12
CA GLU A 80 10.13 -7.26 8.07
C GLU A 80 9.17 -6.21 8.63
N THR A 81 9.06 -5.08 7.94
CA THR A 81 8.09 -4.03 8.22
C THR A 81 7.24 -3.78 6.98
N ILE A 82 5.93 -3.95 7.09
CA ILE A 82 4.98 -3.62 6.02
C ILE A 82 4.73 -2.11 6.03
N ILE A 83 5.07 -1.45 4.93
CA ILE A 83 4.91 0.00 4.75
C ILE A 83 3.58 0.30 4.07
N PHE A 84 3.15 -0.60 3.19
CA PHE A 84 1.91 -0.46 2.44
C PHE A 84 1.26 -1.83 2.22
N ASP A 85 -0.06 -1.89 2.40
CA ASP A 85 -0.90 -3.03 2.06
C ASP A 85 -2.26 -2.51 1.59
N ARG A 86 -2.50 -2.60 0.28
CA ARG A 86 -3.71 -2.07 -0.37
C ARG A 86 -4.96 -2.76 0.15
N ASN A 87 -4.94 -4.08 0.26
CA ASN A 87 -6.10 -4.88 0.63
C ASN A 87 -6.49 -4.67 2.10
N LYS A 88 -5.49 -4.60 2.98
CA LYS A 88 -5.70 -4.24 4.38
C LYS A 88 -6.32 -2.84 4.50
N ARG A 89 -5.76 -1.85 3.79
CA ARG A 89 -6.27 -0.47 3.83
C ARG A 89 -7.70 -0.35 3.30
N ILE A 90 -8.02 -1.02 2.19
CA ILE A 90 -9.38 -1.09 1.66
C ILE A 90 -10.34 -1.68 2.69
N THR A 91 -9.95 -2.80 3.32
CA THR A 91 -10.78 -3.47 4.33
C THR A 91 -11.05 -2.59 5.55
N GLU A 92 -10.04 -1.87 6.04
CA GLU A 92 -10.17 -0.92 7.14
C GLU A 92 -11.13 0.22 6.80
N LEU A 93 -10.95 0.84 5.62
CA LEU A 93 -11.82 1.93 5.15
C LEU A 93 -13.28 1.48 4.99
N LEU A 94 -13.52 0.26 4.48
CA LEU A 94 -14.87 -0.30 4.36
C LEU A 94 -15.53 -0.49 5.73
N LYS A 95 -14.79 -1.03 6.71
CA LYS A 95 -15.27 -1.18 8.09
C LYS A 95 -15.60 0.17 8.74
N GLU A 96 -14.74 1.18 8.55
CA GLU A 96 -14.99 2.53 9.05
C GLU A 96 -16.23 3.16 8.40
N ILE A 97 -16.39 3.01 7.09
CA ILE A 97 -17.58 3.49 6.35
C ILE A 97 -18.85 2.85 6.90
N GLU A 98 -18.84 1.53 7.11
CA GLU A 98 -19.98 0.79 7.67
C GLU A 98 -20.30 1.27 9.09
N PHE A 99 -19.29 1.40 9.95
CA PHE A 99 -19.46 1.91 11.31
C PHE A 99 -20.10 3.31 11.33
N VAL A 100 -19.62 4.22 10.48
CA VAL A 100 -20.15 5.60 10.39
C VAL A 100 -21.59 5.61 9.88
N LYS A 101 -21.92 4.78 8.89
CA LYS A 101 -23.30 4.63 8.40
C LYS A 101 -24.23 4.13 9.51
N ASN A 102 -23.80 3.13 10.28
CA ASN A 102 -24.59 2.51 11.34
C ASN A 102 -24.77 3.43 12.56
N GLN A 103 -23.77 4.26 12.90
CA GLN A 103 -23.95 5.32 13.90
C GLN A 103 -24.97 6.39 13.48
N GLY A 104 -25.07 6.67 12.18
CA GLY A 104 -26.11 7.53 11.62
C GLY A 104 -27.52 6.96 11.79
N MET A 105 -27.68 5.63 11.71
CA MET A 105 -28.98 4.95 11.89
C MET A 105 -29.43 4.90 13.35
N CYS A 106 -28.52 4.77 14.33
CA CYS A 106 -28.88 4.74 15.75
C CYS A 106 -29.52 6.06 16.25
N LYS A 107 -29.25 7.20 15.61
CA LYS A 107 -29.82 8.50 16.02
C LYS A 107 -31.26 8.73 15.55
N VAL A 108 -31.75 7.96 14.57
CA VAL A 108 -33.07 8.21 13.96
C VAL A 108 -34.21 7.49 14.69
N ASN A 109 -33.92 6.48 15.50
CA ASN A 109 -34.94 5.64 16.15
C ASN A 109 -35.32 6.05 17.60
N ILE A 110 -34.93 7.23 18.09
CA ILE A 110 -35.22 7.67 19.48
C ILE A 110 -36.25 8.83 19.53
N LEU A 111 -36.90 9.19 18.41
CA LEU A 111 -37.86 10.32 18.39
C LEU A 111 -39.28 9.97 17.93
N THR A 112 -39.68 8.70 17.96
CA THR A 112 -41.09 8.31 17.77
C THR A 112 -41.50 7.27 18.80
N ALA A 113 -41.90 7.73 19.98
CA ALA A 113 -42.74 7.01 20.93
C ALA A 113 -43.56 8.04 21.72
#